data_AF-A0A449B4D5-F1
#
_entry.id   AF-A0A449B4D5-F1
#
_cell.length_a   1.000
_cell.length_b   1.000
_cell.length_c   1.000
_cell.angle_alpha   90.00
_cell.angle_beta   90.00
_cell.angle_gamma   90.00
#
_symmetry.space_group_name_H-M   'P 1'
#
loop_
_entity.id
_entity.type
_entity.pdbx_description
1 polymer ?
#
loop_
_entity_poly.entity_id
_entity_poly.type
_entity_poly.pdbx_seq_one_letter_code
_entity_poly.pdbx_strand_id
1 'polypeptide(L)'
;MKLFENFKERIEEISSKELNQDQKDLAIKILEKFKDEEKQLEYVFQFIAQRIKTGFRFDAAPEANSRTIAILKKDEELSFVLDENKAKENTLIIGENYDALKNLIIVEREREREGEREREQGSHINMI
;
A
#
# COMPACT_ATOMS: atom_id res chain seq x y z
N MET A 1 24.89 10.44 -30.20
CA MET A 1 25.72 10.58 -28.98
C MET A 1 25.41 11.83 -28.14
N LYS A 2 25.22 13.03 -28.69
CA LYS A 2 24.89 14.24 -27.87
C LYS A 2 23.54 14.18 -27.15
N LEU A 3 22.56 13.47 -27.70
CA LEU A 3 21.19 13.44 -27.19
C LEU A 3 21.06 12.66 -25.86
N PHE A 4 21.74 11.52 -25.76
CA PHE A 4 21.76 10.70 -24.54
C PHE A 4 22.37 11.46 -23.36
N GLU A 5 23.53 12.10 -23.57
CA GLU A 5 24.18 12.89 -22.52
C GLU A 5 23.30 14.06 -22.05
N ASN A 6 22.60 14.74 -22.97
CA ASN A 6 21.66 15.79 -22.59
C ASN A 6 20.49 15.25 -21.74
N PHE A 7 19.93 14.08 -22.08
CA PHE A 7 18.86 13.48 -21.29
C PHE A 7 19.35 12.98 -19.94
N LYS A 8 20.58 12.47 -19.88
CA LYS A 8 21.21 12.06 -18.62
C LYS A 8 21.38 13.24 -17.67
N GLU A 9 21.95 14.35 -18.13
CA GLU A 9 22.07 15.59 -17.34
C GLU A 9 20.71 16.06 -16.84
N ARG A 10 19.71 16.10 -17.72
CA ARG A 10 18.34 16.48 -17.33
C ARG A 10 17.74 15.57 -16.26
N ILE A 11 18.08 14.29 -16.22
CA ILE A 11 17.62 13.37 -15.17
C ILE A 11 18.35 13.60 -13.85
N GLU A 12 19.65 13.88 -13.92
CA GLU A 12 20.46 14.19 -12.73
C GLU A 12 20.02 15.52 -12.07
N GLU A 13 19.66 16.52 -12.87
CA GLU A 13 19.15 17.83 -12.41
C GLU A 13 17.78 17.76 -11.72
N ILE A 14 17.00 16.71 -11.94
CA ILE A 14 15.69 16.57 -11.29
C ILE A 14 15.89 16.55 -9.78
N SER A 15 15.06 17.31 -9.06
CA SER A 15 15.15 17.38 -7.60
C SER A 15 15.06 15.98 -6.99
N SER A 16 15.88 15.71 -5.96
CA SER A 16 15.79 14.49 -5.15
C SER A 16 14.43 14.34 -4.45
N LYS A 17 13.64 15.41 -4.38
CA LYS A 17 12.24 15.36 -3.97
C LYS A 17 11.34 14.73 -5.03
N GLU A 18 11.67 14.80 -6.32
CA GLU A 18 10.85 14.27 -7.42
C GLU A 18 11.28 12.87 -7.84
N LEU A 19 12.59 12.62 -7.88
CA LEU A 19 13.20 11.34 -8.22
C LEU A 19 14.31 11.05 -7.21
N ASN A 20 14.15 9.96 -6.45
CA ASN A 20 15.22 9.51 -5.55
C ASN A 20 16.41 8.95 -6.36
N GLN A 21 17.55 8.73 -5.69
CA GLN A 21 18.77 8.30 -6.39
C GLN A 21 18.59 6.97 -7.13
N ASP A 22 17.95 5.98 -6.52
CA ASP A 22 17.70 4.67 -7.15
C ASP A 22 16.85 4.78 -8.41
N GLN A 23 15.85 5.67 -8.40
CA GLN A 23 14.98 5.91 -9.55
C GLN A 23 15.71 6.67 -10.65
N LYS A 24 16.64 7.59 -10.31
CA LYS A 24 17.52 8.25 -11.29
C LYS A 24 18.43 7.23 -11.96
N ASP A 25 19.07 6.36 -11.18
CA ASP A 25 19.96 5.33 -11.68
C ASP A 25 19.23 4.34 -12.59
N LEU A 26 18.00 3.94 -12.21
CA LEU A 26 17.13 3.11 -13.05
C LEU A 26 16.77 3.81 -14.37
N ALA A 27 16.41 5.09 -14.31
CA ALA A 27 16.03 5.86 -15.48
C ALA A 27 17.20 6.00 -16.48
N ILE A 28 18.42 6.25 -15.99
CA ILE A 28 19.65 6.29 -16.79
C ILE A 28 19.92 4.91 -17.43
N LYS A 29 19.81 3.82 -16.66
CA LYS A 29 19.96 2.45 -17.19
C LYS A 29 18.97 2.11 -18.30
N ILE A 30 17.73 2.60 -18.20
CA ILE A 30 16.73 2.40 -19.25
C ILE A 30 17.12 3.20 -20.49
N LEU A 31 17.49 4.48 -20.35
CA LEU A 31 17.94 5.30 -21.49
C LEU A 31 19.16 4.71 -22.19
N GLU A 32 20.10 4.13 -21.44
CA GLU A 32 21.32 3.53 -21.99
C GLU A 32 21.02 2.37 -22.97
N LYS A 33 19.93 1.63 -22.73
CA LYS A 33 19.50 0.54 -23.63
C LYS A 33 19.06 1.03 -25.02
N PHE A 34 18.67 2.30 -25.13
CA PHE A 34 18.15 2.90 -26.36
C PHE A 34 19.09 3.95 -26.94
N LYS A 35 20.35 4.02 -26.47
CA LYS A 35 21.33 5.06 -26.85
C LYS A 35 21.59 5.16 -28.36
N ASP A 36 21.42 4.06 -29.09
CA ASP A 36 21.67 3.95 -30.53
C ASP A 36 20.38 4.14 -31.36
N GLU A 37 19.21 4.25 -30.70
CA GLU A 37 17.89 4.37 -31.32
C GLU A 37 17.24 5.72 -30.96
N GLU A 38 17.60 6.77 -31.70
CA GLU A 38 17.27 8.17 -31.37
C GLU A 38 15.78 8.43 -31.11
N LYS A 39 14.87 7.88 -31.93
CA LYS A 39 13.42 8.00 -31.71
C LYS A 39 12.95 7.31 -30.44
N GLN A 40 13.47 6.11 -30.15
CA GLN A 40 13.06 5.36 -28.96
C GLN A 40 13.59 6.02 -27.70
N LEU A 41 14.81 6.56 -27.77
CA LEU A 41 15.41 7.34 -26.69
C LEU A 41 14.54 8.55 -26.32
N GLU A 42 14.05 9.30 -27.32
CA GLU A 42 13.11 10.41 -27.09
C GLU A 42 11.80 9.97 -26.45
N TYR A 43 11.20 8.86 -26.93
CA TYR A 43 9.95 8.34 -26.36
C TYR A 43 10.12 7.88 -24.91
N VAL A 44 11.22 7.20 -24.60
CA VAL A 44 11.53 6.74 -23.25
C VAL A 44 11.74 7.93 -22.32
N PHE A 45 12.47 8.95 -22.77
CA PHE A 45 12.64 10.18 -21.97
C PHE A 45 11.31 10.88 -21.72
N GLN A 46 10.45 11.03 -22.73
CA GLN A 46 9.12 11.60 -22.57
C GLN A 46 8.26 10.81 -21.59
N PHE A 47 8.32 9.47 -21.62
CA PHE A 47 7.60 8.60 -20.70
C PHE A 47 8.06 8.80 -19.24
N ILE A 48 9.38 8.83 -19.01
CA ILE A 48 9.96 9.10 -17.68
C ILE A 48 9.53 10.48 -17.19
N ALA A 49 9.59 11.50 -18.05
CA ALA A 49 9.19 12.87 -17.72
C ALA A 49 7.68 13.01 -17.43
N GLN A 50 6.82 12.27 -18.14
CA GLN A 50 5.37 12.26 -17.88
C GLN A 50 5.04 11.64 -16.52
N ARG A 51 5.75 10.58 -16.11
CA ARG A 51 5.57 9.97 -14.78
C ARG A 51 5.83 10.96 -13.64
N ILE A 52 6.82 11.84 -13.80
CA ILE A 52 7.12 12.90 -12.82
C ILE A 52 5.94 13.86 -12.69
N LYS A 53 5.30 14.22 -13.81
CA LYS A 53 4.15 15.14 -13.83
C LYS A 53 2.88 14.54 -13.24
N THR A 54 2.65 13.23 -13.37
CA THR A 54 1.43 12.58 -12.86
C THR A 54 1.48 12.25 -11.37
N GLY A 55 2.59 12.51 -10.69
CA GLY A 55 2.70 12.30 -9.24
C GLY A 55 2.69 10.83 -8.82
N PHE A 56 2.92 9.90 -9.75
CA PHE A 56 2.98 8.46 -9.47
C PHE A 56 4.30 8.08 -8.79
N ARG A 57 4.47 8.56 -7.55
CA ARG A 57 5.61 8.28 -6.69
C ARG A 57 5.30 7.03 -5.88
N PHE A 58 6.14 6.02 -6.06
CA PHE A 58 6.31 5.02 -5.01
C PHE A 58 7.24 5.69 -4.00
N ASP A 59 6.67 6.35 -2.99
CA ASP A 59 7.45 6.58 -1.77
C ASP A 59 7.96 5.22 -1.30
N ALA A 60 9.18 5.18 -0.77
CA ALA A 60 9.65 3.97 -0.11
C ALA A 60 8.60 3.62 0.95
N ALA A 61 7.90 2.50 0.74
CA ALA A 61 6.94 2.01 1.71
C ALA A 61 7.71 1.91 3.04
N PRO A 62 7.21 2.49 4.15
CA PRO A 62 7.87 2.34 5.43
C PRO A 62 8.14 0.86 5.65
N GLU A 63 9.41 0.50 5.90
CA GLU A 63 9.79 -0.89 6.08
C GLU A 63 8.91 -1.47 7.20
N ALA A 64 8.16 -2.53 6.89
CA ALA A 64 7.34 -3.20 7.89
C ALA A 64 8.27 -3.66 9.02
N ASN A 65 8.13 -3.06 10.21
CA ASN A 65 8.95 -3.40 11.36
C ASN A 65 8.63 -4.85 11.77
N SER A 66 9.43 -5.79 11.29
CA SER A 66 9.25 -7.23 11.47
C SER A 66 9.55 -7.71 12.89
N ARG A 67 10.04 -6.82 13.78
CA ARG A 67 10.39 -7.16 15.17
C ARG A 67 9.26 -6.91 16.16
N THR A 68 8.16 -6.30 15.74
CA THR A 68 7.05 -5.92 16.61
C THR A 68 5.76 -6.61 16.19
N ILE A 69 4.97 -7.05 17.17
CA ILE A 69 3.63 -7.59 16.97
C ILE A 69 2.64 -6.54 17.49
N ALA A 70 1.68 -6.17 16.66
CA ALA A 70 0.57 -5.29 17.03
C ALA A 70 -0.69 -6.12 17.30
N ILE A 71 -1.41 -5.79 18.38
CA ILE A 71 -2.62 -6.50 18.82
C ILE A 71 -3.74 -5.47 19.00
N LEU A 72 -4.95 -5.79 18.54
CA LEU A 72 -6.14 -4.99 18.84
C LEU A 72 -6.65 -5.34 20.24
N LYS A 73 -6.78 -4.33 21.09
CA LYS A 73 -7.41 -4.44 22.42
C LYS A 73 -8.57 -3.46 22.52
N LYS A 74 -9.71 -3.95 22.96
CA LYS A 74 -10.88 -3.11 23.25
C LYS A 74 -10.59 -2.23 24.47
N ASP A 75 -10.86 -0.94 24.33
CA ASP A 75 -10.82 0.02 25.42
C ASP A 75 -12.18 0.03 26.12
N GLU A 76 -12.26 -0.52 27.33
CA GLU A 76 -13.53 -0.63 28.06
C GLU A 76 -14.00 0.71 28.66
N GLU A 77 -13.10 1.65 28.93
CA GLU A 77 -13.46 2.95 29.51
C GLU A 77 -14.10 3.87 28.46
N LEU A 78 -13.60 3.80 27.22
CA LEU A 78 -14.09 4.59 26.09
C LEU A 78 -15.12 3.85 25.24
N SER A 79 -15.42 2.58 25.55
CA SER A 79 -16.47 1.81 24.89
C SER A 79 -17.81 2.04 25.58
N PHE A 80 -18.73 2.71 24.87
CA PHE A 80 -20.10 2.87 25.34
C PHE A 80 -21.10 2.31 24.32
N VAL A 81 -22.24 1.85 24.81
CA VAL A 81 -23.37 1.41 23.98
C VAL A 81 -24.44 2.50 24.08
N LEU A 82 -24.69 3.20 22.98
CA LEU A 82 -25.73 4.23 22.90
C LEU A 82 -27.15 3.63 22.83
N ASP A 83 -27.28 2.44 22.25
CA ASP A 83 -28.55 1.75 22.04
C ASP A 83 -28.29 0.22 22.04
N GLU A 84 -28.85 -0.48 23.02
CA GLU A 84 -28.66 -1.94 23.18
C GLU A 84 -29.32 -2.74 22.05
N ASN A 85 -30.29 -2.15 21.34
CA ASN A 85 -30.99 -2.79 20.24
C ASN A 85 -30.33 -2.54 18.86
N LYS A 86 -29.31 -1.68 18.79
CA LYS A 86 -28.56 -1.45 17.56
C LYS A 86 -27.27 -2.24 17.57
N ALA A 87 -27.00 -2.92 16.47
CA ALA A 87 -25.67 -3.42 16.18
C ALA A 87 -24.68 -2.24 16.26
N LYS A 88 -23.46 -2.50 16.76
CA LYS A 88 -22.40 -1.49 16.80
C LYS A 88 -21.99 -1.14 15.37
N GLU A 89 -22.68 -0.18 14.76
CA GLU A 89 -22.48 0.19 13.35
C GLU A 89 -21.10 0.83 13.10
N ASN A 90 -20.57 1.55 14.09
CA ASN A 90 -19.33 2.30 13.95
C ASN A 90 -18.31 1.91 15.03
N THR A 91 -17.06 1.68 14.62
CA THR A 91 -15.94 1.36 15.51
C THR A 91 -14.79 2.32 15.24
N LEU A 92 -14.27 2.98 16.28
CA LEU A 92 -13.05 3.78 16.21
C LEU A 92 -11.85 2.91 16.60
N ILE A 93 -10.82 2.90 15.77
CA ILE A 93 -9.55 2.21 16.04
C ILE A 93 -8.45 3.25 16.06
N ILE A 94 -7.61 3.22 17.10
CA ILE A 94 -6.51 4.16 17.29
C ILE A 94 -5.19 3.38 17.16
N GLY A 95 -4.36 3.75 16.19
CA GLY A 95 -3.08 3.12 15.91
C GLY A 95 -2.64 3.26 14.45
N GLU A 96 -1.55 2.59 14.09
CA GLU A 96 -1.08 2.51 12.70
C GLU A 96 -2.09 1.76 11.82
N ASN A 97 -2.44 2.34 10.67
CA ASN A 97 -3.46 1.80 9.78
C ASN A 97 -3.12 0.38 9.28
N TYR A 98 -1.86 0.14 8.92
CA TYR A 98 -1.42 -1.16 8.41
C TYR A 98 -1.62 -2.27 9.44
N ASP A 99 -1.22 -2.03 10.68
CA ASP A 99 -1.34 -3.00 11.77
C ASP A 99 -2.79 -3.25 12.17
N ALA A 100 -3.61 -2.20 12.19
CA ALA A 100 -5.04 -2.30 12.46
C ALA A 100 -5.74 -3.16 11.40
N LEU A 101 -5.53 -2.88 10.11
CA LEU A 101 -6.13 -3.63 9.02
C LEU A 101 -5.70 -5.09 9.01
N LYS A 102 -4.42 -5.38 9.28
CA LYS A 102 -3.91 -6.75 9.35
C LYS A 102 -4.59 -7.56 10.45
N ASN A 103 -4.82 -6.95 11.62
CA ASN A 103 -5.54 -7.59 12.70
C ASN A 103 -7.04 -7.76 12.38
N LEU A 104 -7.68 -6.76 11.77
CA LEU A 104 -9.09 -6.83 11.40
C LEU A 104 -9.40 -7.98 10.44
N ILE A 105 -8.52 -8.26 9.47
CA ILE A 105 -8.67 -9.41 8.56
C ILE A 105 -8.76 -10.73 9.35
N ILE A 106 -7.97 -10.87 10.42
CA ILE A 106 -7.99 -12.07 11.26
C ILE A 106 -9.29 -12.14 12.06
N VAL A 107 -9.73 -11.02 12.64
CA VAL A 107 -10.98 -10.95 13.41
C VAL A 107 -12.19 -11.34 12.55
N GLU A 108 -12.32 -10.80 11.34
CA GLU A 108 -13.45 -11.13 10.46
C GLU A 108 -13.43 -12.59 9.99
N ARG A 109 -12.24 -13.15 9.72
CA ARG A 109 -12.12 -14.59 9.42
C ARG A 109 -12.58 -15.48 10.56
N GLU A 110 -12.26 -15.13 11.80
CA GLU A 110 -12.74 -15.90 12.97
C GLU A 110 -14.24 -15.72 13.18
N ARG A 111 -14.80 -14.52 12.96
CA ARG A 111 -16.26 -14.29 12.99
C ARG A 111 -17.01 -15.13 11.97
N GLU A 112 -16.50 -15.23 10.74
CA GLU A 112 -17.08 -16.08 9.71
C GLU A 112 -17.07 -17.56 10.14
N ARG A 113 -15.94 -18.04 10.67
CA ARG A 113 -15.81 -19.42 11.18
C ARG A 113 -16.74 -19.71 12.36
N GLU A 114 -16.91 -18.78 13.28
CA GLU A 114 -17.86 -18.91 14.39
C GLU A 114 -19.30 -19.00 13.86
N GLY A 115 -19.67 -18.13 12.91
CA GLY A 115 -20.97 -18.17 12.26
C GLY A 115 -21.25 -19.48 11.50
N GLU A 116 -20.23 -20.08 10.88
CA GLU A 116 -20.34 -21.40 10.24
C GLU A 116 -20.59 -22.51 11.28
N ARG A 117 -19.83 -22.52 12.38
CA ARG A 117 -20.01 -23.51 13.47
C ARG A 117 -21.39 -23.41 14.12
N GLU A 118 -21.90 -22.20 14.32
CA GLU A 118 -23.25 -21.98 14.86
C GLU A 118 -24.34 -22.53 13.94
N ARG A 119 -24.19 -22.36 12.62
CA ARG A 119 -25.11 -22.92 11.62
C ARG A 119 -25.09 -24.44 11.61
N GLU A 120 -23.91 -25.05 11.74
CA GLU A 120 -23.75 -26.51 11.82
C GLU A 120 -24.39 -27.08 13.10
N GLN A 121 -24.21 -26.42 14.25
CA GLN A 121 -24.80 -26.85 15.53
C GLN A 121 -26.32 -26.67 15.56
N GLY A 122 -26.84 -25.55 15.01
CA GLY A 122 -28.29 -25.33 14.90
C GLY A 122 -28.99 -26.32 13.96
N SER A 123 -28.28 -26.82 12.94
CA SER A 123 -28.77 -27.89 12.05
C SER A 123 -28.95 -29.22 12.78
N HIS A 124 -28.03 -29.56 13.70
CA HIS A 124 -28.10 -30.80 14.48
C HIS A 124 -29.22 -30.80 15.53
N ILE A 125 -29.60 -29.65 16.09
CA ILE A 125 -30.69 -29.53 17.06
C ILE A 125 -32.06 -29.67 16.40
N ASN A 126 -32.22 -29.25 15.14
CA ASN A 126 -33.48 -29.36 14.38
C ASN A 126 -33.71 -30.75 13.73
N MET A 127 -32.83 -31.71 13.95
CA MET A 127 -32.91 -33.08 13.41
C MET A 127 -33.24 -34.15 14.45
N ILE A 128 -33.55 -33.76 15.70
CA ILE A 128 -34.03 -34.62 16.79
C ILE A 128 -35.46 -34.20 17.15
#